data_AF-A0A1X7K4D3-F1
#
_entry.id   AF-A0A1X7K4D3-F1
#
_cell.length_a   1.000
_cell.length_b   1.000
_cell.length_c   1.000
_cell.angle_alpha   90.00
_cell.angle_beta   90.00
_cell.angle_gamma   90.00
#
_symmetry.space_group_name_H-M   'P 1'
#
loop_
_entity.id
_entity.type
_entity.pdbx_description
1 polymer ?
#
loop_
_entity_poly.entity_id
_entity_poly.type
_entity_poly.pdbx_seq_one_letter_code
_entity_poly.pdbx_strand_id
1 'polypeptide(L)'
;MDFKQINTFEKALEFKGETLEQFNERTKGMDVDMKGLEKIHVIVFALNGGKHVKEGYYPWFYNPNRSSVSFSFNVFNYDSDHAFVCARQLLETRELARYAGDTFPLEYSQYINNTND
;
A
#
# COMPACT_ATOMS: atom_id res chain seq x y z
N MET A 1 -8.81 1.20 -16.77
CA MET A 1 -7.69 2.11 -16.47
C MET A 1 -6.43 1.27 -16.47
N ASP A 2 -5.35 1.74 -17.09
CA ASP A 2 -4.06 1.07 -16.97
C ASP A 2 -3.46 1.44 -15.61
N PHE A 3 -3.36 0.48 -14.69
CA PHE A 3 -2.85 0.72 -13.34
C PHE A 3 -1.43 1.27 -13.34
N LYS A 4 -0.66 1.06 -14.43
CA LYS A 4 0.69 1.60 -14.60
C LYS A 4 0.71 3.13 -14.74
N GLN A 5 -0.45 3.75 -14.98
CA GLN A 5 -0.58 5.20 -14.95
C GLN A 5 -0.45 5.75 -13.53
N ILE A 6 -0.79 4.95 -12.51
CA ILE A 6 -0.69 5.29 -11.09
C ILE A 6 0.73 4.92 -10.63
N ASN A 7 1.68 5.80 -10.90
CA ASN A 7 3.10 5.56 -10.63
C ASN A 7 3.74 6.54 -9.63
N THR A 8 2.95 7.43 -9.04
CA THR A 8 3.34 8.30 -7.94
C THR A 8 2.20 8.42 -6.95
N PHE A 9 2.51 8.81 -5.71
CA PHE A 9 1.50 8.96 -4.67
C PHE A 9 0.47 10.05 -5.02
N GLU A 10 0.90 11.13 -5.66
CA GLU A 10 0.02 12.21 -6.13
C GLU A 10 -1.00 11.72 -7.14
N LYS A 11 -0.63 10.79 -8.03
CA LYS A 11 -1.59 10.20 -8.97
C LYS A 11 -2.59 9.27 -8.28
N ALA A 12 -2.17 8.57 -7.22
CA ALA A 12 -3.08 7.78 -6.41
C ALA A 12 -4.09 8.67 -5.66
N LEU A 13 -3.63 9.82 -5.16
CA LEU A 13 -4.49 10.86 -4.58
C LEU A 13 -5.45 11.46 -5.61
N GLU A 14 -4.96 11.81 -6.80
CA GLU A 14 -5.77 12.33 -7.91
C GLU A 14 -6.90 11.36 -8.28
N PHE A 15 -6.59 10.06 -8.38
CA PHE A 15 -7.61 9.03 -8.62
C PHE A 15 -8.70 9.03 -7.53
N LYS A 16 -8.32 9.24 -6.27
CA LYS A 16 -9.25 9.31 -5.13
C LYS A 16 -10.00 10.65 -5.06
N GLY A 17 -9.62 11.64 -5.87
CA GLY A 17 -10.17 13.00 -5.82
C GLY A 17 -9.67 13.80 -4.62
N GLU A 18 -8.47 13.50 -4.12
CA GLU A 18 -7.83 14.14 -2.98
C GLU A 18 -6.56 14.89 -3.44
N THR A 19 -6.28 16.06 -2.86
CA THR A 19 -5.03 16.80 -3.09
C THR A 19 -3.97 16.44 -2.06
N LEU A 20 -2.70 16.72 -2.35
CA LEU A 20 -1.61 16.48 -1.41
C LEU A 20 -1.75 17.33 -0.13
N GLU A 21 -2.25 18.56 -0.26
CA GLU A 21 -2.52 19.47 0.87
C GLU A 21 -3.61 18.91 1.78
N GLN A 22 -4.71 18.42 1.21
CA GLN A 22 -5.79 17.78 1.98
C GLN A 22 -5.29 16.53 2.71
N PHE A 23 -4.47 15.71 2.02
CA PHE A 23 -3.86 14.54 2.63
C PHE A 23 -2.94 14.92 3.80
N ASN A 24 -2.08 15.91 3.61
CA ASN A 24 -1.15 16.37 4.65
C ASN A 24 -1.88 16.97 5.86
N GLU A 25 -2.96 17.72 5.65
CA GLU A 25 -3.73 18.29 6.76
C GLU A 25 -4.46 17.20 7.55
N ARG A 26 -5.11 16.22 6.89
CA ARG A 26 -5.79 15.13 7.62
C ARG A 26 -4.85 14.15 8.31
N THR A 27 -3.60 14.08 7.86
CA THR A 27 -2.56 13.21 8.47
C THR A 27 -1.63 13.98 9.39
N LYS A 28 -1.95 15.24 9.70
CA LYS A 28 -1.15 16.10 10.56
C LYS A 28 -1.12 15.55 11.99
N GLY A 29 0.08 15.44 12.54
CA GLY A 29 0.29 14.90 13.88
C GLY A 29 0.21 13.37 13.97
N MET A 30 0.05 12.66 12.84
CA MET A 30 0.25 11.22 12.80
C MET A 30 1.75 10.89 12.84
N ASP A 31 2.07 9.80 13.53
CA ASP A 31 3.39 9.17 13.45
C ASP A 31 3.66 8.64 12.03
N VAL A 32 4.93 8.38 11.71
CA VAL A 32 5.37 8.04 10.35
C VAL A 32 4.72 6.75 9.85
N ASP A 33 4.60 5.74 10.72
CA ASP A 33 3.93 4.47 10.44
C ASP A 33 2.44 4.66 10.13
N MET A 34 1.73 5.44 10.94
CA MET A 34 0.31 5.72 10.76
C MET A 34 0.07 6.55 9.48
N LYS A 35 0.94 7.52 9.19
CA LYS A 35 0.90 8.26 7.92
C LYS A 35 1.20 7.32 6.74
N GLY A 36 2.17 6.42 6.89
CA GLY A 36 2.49 5.38 5.91
C GLY A 36 1.29 4.48 5.61
N LEU A 37 0.58 4.00 6.64
CA LEU A 37 -0.64 3.22 6.51
C LEU A 37 -1.71 3.95 5.69
N GLU A 38 -1.91 5.24 5.96
CA GLU A 38 -2.85 6.07 5.21
C GLU A 38 -2.45 6.25 3.73
N LYS A 39 -1.15 6.31 3.44
CA LYS A 39 -0.67 6.30 2.04
C LYS A 39 -0.97 4.97 1.37
N ILE A 40 -0.74 3.85 2.07
CA ILE A 40 -1.02 2.51 1.53
C ILE A 40 -2.50 2.34 1.21
N HIS A 41 -3.40 2.83 2.06
CA HIS A 41 -4.84 2.79 1.77
C HIS A 41 -5.20 3.54 0.49
N VAL A 42 -4.60 4.70 0.23
CA VAL A 42 -4.82 5.46 -1.00
C VAL A 42 -4.28 4.70 -2.22
N ILE A 43 -3.04 4.20 -2.14
CA ILE A 43 -2.40 3.45 -3.23
C ILE A 43 -3.21 2.21 -3.60
N VAL A 44 -3.57 1.39 -2.60
CA VAL A 44 -4.32 0.14 -2.82
C VAL A 44 -5.71 0.42 -3.38
N PHE A 45 -6.41 1.42 -2.86
CA PHE A 45 -7.70 1.83 -3.40
C PHE A 45 -7.60 2.24 -4.87
N ALA A 46 -6.58 3.03 -5.22
CA ALA A 46 -6.39 3.51 -6.58
C ALA A 46 -6.01 2.38 -7.55
N LEU A 47 -5.08 1.50 -7.16
CA LEU A 47 -4.63 0.37 -7.98
C LEU A 47 -5.73 -0.69 -8.19
N ASN A 48 -6.63 -0.88 -7.22
CA ASN A 48 -7.81 -1.74 -7.37
C ASN A 48 -8.97 -1.06 -8.12
N GLY A 49 -8.75 0.12 -8.71
CA GLY A 49 -9.78 0.85 -9.44
C GLY A 49 -10.95 1.30 -8.57
N GLY A 50 -10.67 1.67 -7.32
CA GLY A 50 -11.65 2.17 -6.36
C GLY A 50 -12.40 1.09 -5.58
N LYS A 51 -11.90 -0.15 -5.59
CA LYS A 51 -12.53 -1.28 -4.90
C LYS A 51 -11.72 -1.71 -3.68
N HIS A 52 -12.42 -2.13 -2.63
CA HIS A 52 -11.83 -2.90 -1.54
C HIS A 52 -12.01 -4.38 -1.84
N VAL A 53 -10.90 -5.11 -1.85
CA VAL A 53 -10.93 -6.57 -2.05
C VAL A 53 -10.94 -7.26 -0.69
N LYS A 54 -11.58 -8.43 -0.63
CA LYS A 54 -11.65 -9.27 0.59
C LYS A 54 -10.64 -10.41 0.57
N GLU A 55 -10.12 -10.72 -0.61
CA GLU A 55 -9.12 -11.73 -0.90
C GLU A 55 -8.23 -11.16 -2.01
N GLY A 56 -6.93 -11.38 -1.93
CA GLY A 56 -5.97 -10.79 -2.84
C GLY A 56 -4.55 -11.02 -2.37
N TYR A 57 -3.66 -10.16 -2.84
CA TYR A 57 -2.22 -10.29 -2.65
C TYR A 57 -1.68 -9.10 -1.86
N TYR A 58 -0.78 -9.36 -0.92
CA TYR A 58 0.03 -8.29 -0.33
C TYR A 58 1.11 -7.82 -1.32
N PRO A 59 1.41 -6.52 -1.31
CA PRO A 59 2.46 -5.95 -2.14
C PRO A 59 3.83 -6.55 -1.80
N TRP A 60 4.62 -6.82 -2.83
CA TRP A 60 5.97 -7.35 -2.65
C TRP A 60 7.00 -6.26 -2.89
N PHE A 61 7.84 -5.99 -1.90
CA PHE A 61 9.03 -5.15 -2.07
C PHE A 61 10.17 -5.70 -1.22
N TYR A 62 11.38 -5.27 -1.58
CA TYR A 62 12.57 -5.60 -0.81
C TYR A 62 12.53 -4.88 0.54
N ASN A 63 12.25 -5.62 1.62
CA ASN A 63 12.43 -5.12 2.99
C ASN A 63 13.89 -5.33 3.41
N PRO A 64 14.70 -4.28 3.61
CA PRO A 64 16.11 -4.41 4.01
C PRO A 64 16.28 -5.13 5.36
N ASN A 65 15.28 -5.07 6.23
CA ASN A 65 15.26 -5.79 7.51
C ASN A 65 14.82 -7.27 7.37
N ARG A 66 14.53 -7.74 6.15
CA ARG A 66 14.16 -9.12 5.77
C ARG A 66 12.99 -9.75 6.55
N SER A 67 12.25 -8.96 7.33
CA SER A 67 11.08 -9.44 8.05
C SER A 67 9.87 -9.46 7.10
N SER A 68 9.38 -10.65 6.80
CA SER A 68 8.11 -10.88 6.09
C SER A 68 6.89 -10.74 7.00
N VAL A 69 7.10 -10.47 8.30
CA VAL A 69 6.07 -10.50 9.35
C VAL A 69 5.28 -9.18 9.42
N SER A 70 5.65 -8.17 8.62
CA SER A 70 5.19 -6.79 8.78
C SER A 70 3.83 -6.45 8.14
N PHE A 71 3.23 -7.34 7.35
CA PHE A 71 1.88 -7.15 6.79
C PHE A 71 0.85 -8.17 7.28
N SER A 72 1.25 -9.43 7.41
CA SER A 72 0.41 -10.57 7.82
C SER A 72 1.30 -11.81 7.93
N PHE A 73 1.01 -12.70 8.88
CA PHE A 73 1.61 -14.04 8.95
C PHE A 73 0.56 -15.06 8.46
N ASN A 74 0.72 -15.58 7.23
CA ASN A 74 0.53 -17.00 6.94
C ASN A 74 1.20 -17.42 5.60
N VAL A 75 2.52 -17.65 5.68
CA VAL A 75 3.37 -18.39 4.72
C VAL A 75 3.89 -17.64 3.48
N PHE A 76 5.17 -17.90 3.22
CA PHE A 76 6.10 -17.30 2.27
C PHE A 76 5.69 -17.46 0.78
N ASN A 77 6.16 -16.53 -0.07
CA ASN A 77 6.14 -16.63 -1.55
C ASN A 77 4.75 -16.71 -2.22
N TYR A 78 4.18 -15.54 -2.52
CA TYR A 78 3.09 -15.42 -3.51
C TYR A 78 1.83 -16.25 -3.19
N ASP A 79 1.49 -16.41 -1.91
CA ASP A 79 0.30 -17.18 -1.51
C ASP A 79 -0.93 -16.28 -1.34
N SER A 80 -2.12 -16.88 -1.50
CA SER A 80 -3.40 -16.21 -1.27
C SER A 80 -3.61 -16.09 0.24
N ASP A 81 -3.60 -14.86 0.76
CA ASP A 81 -3.82 -14.62 2.18
C ASP A 81 -5.30 -14.34 2.48
N HIS A 82 -5.91 -15.18 3.33
CA HIS A 82 -7.22 -14.91 3.92
C HIS A 82 -7.07 -13.99 5.14
N ALA A 83 -7.04 -12.67 4.92
CA ALA A 83 -6.83 -11.69 5.98
C ALA A 83 -8.15 -11.20 6.61
N PHE A 84 -8.36 -11.47 7.91
CA PHE A 84 -9.41 -10.80 8.70
C PHE A 84 -9.00 -9.38 9.15
N VAL A 85 -7.70 -9.13 9.27
CA VAL A 85 -7.08 -7.84 9.64
C VAL A 85 -6.17 -7.46 8.47
N CYS A 86 -6.29 -6.24 7.92
CA CYS A 86 -5.55 -5.74 6.74
C CYS A 86 -6.14 -6.02 5.33
N ALA A 87 -7.39 -6.49 5.20
CA ALA A 87 -8.03 -6.65 3.87
C ALA A 87 -8.02 -5.36 3.00
N ARG A 88 -7.98 -4.18 3.63
CA ARG A 88 -7.89 -2.88 2.94
C ARG A 88 -6.52 -2.61 2.29
N GLN A 89 -5.54 -3.47 2.52
CA GLN A 89 -4.18 -3.39 1.96
C GLN A 89 -3.95 -4.40 0.82
N LEU A 90 -4.94 -5.26 0.54
CA LEU A 90 -4.84 -6.30 -0.47
C LEU A 90 -5.04 -5.74 -1.88
N LEU A 91 -4.29 -6.28 -2.83
CA LEU A 91 -4.41 -5.99 -4.25
C LEU A 91 -5.05 -7.17 -4.98
N GLU A 92 -5.94 -6.88 -5.93
CA GLU A 92 -6.77 -7.89 -6.60
C GLU A 92 -5.96 -8.96 -7.32
N THR A 93 -4.79 -8.60 -7.85
CA THR A 93 -3.96 -9.52 -8.63
C THR A 93 -2.50 -9.48 -8.19
N ARG A 94 -1.79 -10.58 -8.45
CA ARG A 94 -0.35 -10.68 -8.23
C ARG A 94 0.44 -9.63 -9.00
N GLU A 95 0.00 -9.28 -10.21
CA GLU A 95 0.67 -8.24 -11.01
C GLU A 95 0.57 -6.87 -10.34
N LEU A 96 -0.61 -6.51 -9.82
CA LEU A 96 -0.81 -5.28 -9.06
C LEU A 96 0.05 -5.28 -7.79
N ALA A 97 0.09 -6.38 -7.06
CA ALA A 97 0.91 -6.51 -5.85
C ALA A 97 2.41 -6.30 -6.11
N ARG A 98 2.93 -6.90 -7.18
CA ARG A 98 4.32 -6.69 -7.58
C ARG A 98 4.56 -5.25 -7.99
N TYR A 99 3.72 -4.72 -8.87
CA TYR A 99 3.84 -3.35 -9.35
C TYR A 99 3.80 -2.34 -8.19
N ALA A 100 2.89 -2.51 -7.23
CA ALA A 100 2.77 -1.63 -6.08
C ALA A 100 4.05 -1.59 -5.25
N GLY A 101 4.62 -2.74 -4.90
CA GLY A 101 5.83 -2.76 -4.09
C GLY A 101 7.08 -2.29 -4.85
N ASP A 102 7.15 -2.52 -6.16
CA ASP A 102 8.23 -1.97 -7.00
C ASP A 102 8.12 -0.43 -7.15
N THR A 103 6.91 0.12 -7.11
CA THR A 103 6.62 1.53 -7.43
C THR A 103 6.57 2.44 -6.19
N PHE A 104 6.10 1.93 -5.05
CA PHE A 104 5.88 2.71 -3.83
C PHE A 104 6.71 2.22 -2.62
N PRO A 105 8.02 1.95 -2.78
CA PRO A 105 8.82 1.34 -1.72
C PRO A 105 8.92 2.23 -0.48
N LEU A 106 8.93 3.56 -0.65
CA LEU A 106 9.01 4.52 0.45
C LEU A 106 7.76 4.47 1.33
N GLU A 107 6.57 4.52 0.73
CA GLU A 107 5.30 4.51 1.46
C GLU A 107 5.12 3.22 2.24
N TYR A 108 5.53 2.10 1.66
CA TYR A 108 5.50 0.82 2.36
C TYR A 108 6.56 0.74 3.47
N SER A 109 7.75 1.31 3.26
CA SER A 109 8.79 1.40 4.29
C SER A 109 8.36 2.30 5.45
N GLN A 110 7.69 3.42 5.19
CA GLN A 110 7.10 4.29 6.21
C GLN A 110 6.16 3.51 7.11
N TYR A 111 5.24 2.74 6.52
CA TYR A 111 4.29 1.94 7.27
C TYR A 111 4.96 0.86 8.13
N ILE A 112 5.95 0.15 7.57
CA ILE A 112 6.50 -1.05 8.21
C ILE A 112 7.68 -0.80 9.12
N ASN A 113 8.60 0.05 8.65
CA ASN A 113 9.86 0.31 9.31
C ASN A 113 9.82 1.61 10.10
N ASN A 114 8.71 2.36 10.05
CA ASN A 114 8.56 3.64 10.73
C ASN A 114 9.69 4.63 10.35
N THR A 115 10.04 4.66 9.06
CA THR A 115 11.18 5.44 8.53
C THR A 115 10.78 6.32 7.35
N ASN A 116 11.47 7.44 7.16
CA ASN A 116 11.32 8.33 6.00
C ASN A 116 12.40 8.10 4.92
N ASP A 117 13.26 7.11 5.13
CA ASP A 117 14.41 6.78 4.27
C ASP A 117 14.06 5.78 3.16
#